data_AF-A0A956ITP9-F1
#
_entry.id   AF-A0A956ITP9-F1
#
_cell.length_a   1.000
_cell.length_b   1.000
_cell.length_c   1.000
_cell.angle_alpha   90.00
_cell.angle_beta   90.00
_cell.angle_gamma   90.00
#
_symmetry.space_group_name_H-M   'P 1'
#
loop_
_entity.id
_entity.type
_entity.pdbx_description
1 polymer ?
#
loop_
_entity_poly.entity_id
_entity_poly.type
_entity_poly.pdbx_seq_one_letter_code
_entity_poly.pdbx_strand_id
1 'polypeptide(L)'
;MREEVAAARYRQDLPALAKHLEHLAEWNPEPEAWSKWSRYAREGAEAARAGRRADSVCRNCHRDYRRRFQAKYRRRPAPTSAP
;
A
#
# COMPACT_ATOMS: atom_id res chain seq x y z
N MET A 1 3.55 -3.55 -4.61
CA MET A 1 2.22 -3.24 -5.19
C MET A 1 1.93 -4.31 -6.22
N ARG A 2 0.70 -4.84 -6.30
CA ARG A 2 0.37 -5.86 -7.32
C ARG A 2 0.46 -5.25 -8.73
N GLU A 3 0.79 -6.07 -9.71
CA GLU A 3 1.09 -5.63 -11.09
C GLU A 3 -0.10 -4.92 -11.73
N GLU A 4 -1.33 -5.37 -11.46
CA GLU A 4 -2.54 -4.81 -12.06
C GLU A 4 -2.80 -3.37 -11.59
N VAL A 5 -2.55 -3.08 -10.30
CA VAL A 5 -2.64 -1.72 -9.75
C VAL A 5 -1.56 -0.82 -10.37
N ALA A 6 -0.35 -1.35 -10.55
CA ALA A 6 0.76 -0.61 -11.15
C ALA A 6 0.50 -0.29 -12.63
N ALA A 7 -0.02 -1.25 -13.39
CA ALA A 7 -0.35 -1.09 -14.80
C ALA A 7 -1.47 -0.05 -15.01
N ALA A 8 -2.57 -0.15 -14.25
CA ALA A 8 -3.67 0.81 -14.32
C ALA A 8 -3.21 2.24 -13.96
N ARG A 9 -2.38 2.38 -12.92
CA ARG A 9 -1.79 3.67 -12.55
C ARG A 9 -0.90 4.23 -13.65
N TYR A 10 -0.02 3.42 -14.23
CA TYR A 10 0.92 3.84 -15.28
C TYR A 10 0.19 4.34 -16.53
N ARG A 11 -0.87 3.63 -16.94
CA ARG A 11 -1.71 3.99 -18.08
C ARG A 11 -2.70 5.13 -17.77
N GLN A 12 -2.72 5.63 -16.54
CA GLN A 12 -3.72 6.58 -16.04
C GLN A 12 -5.17 6.10 -16.25
N ASP A 13 -5.38 4.79 -16.23
CA ASP A 13 -6.69 4.17 -16.32
C ASP A 13 -7.35 4.23 -14.93
N LEU A 14 -8.02 5.35 -14.66
CA LEU A 14 -8.66 5.61 -13.37
C LEU A 14 -9.80 4.62 -13.05
N PRO A 15 -10.67 4.23 -14.02
CA PRO A 15 -11.66 3.18 -13.78
C PRO A 15 -11.04 1.84 -13.38
N ALA A 16 -10.01 1.37 -14.11
CA ALA A 16 -9.33 0.12 -13.75
C ALA A 16 -8.60 0.25 -12.41
N LEU A 17 -7.97 1.40 -12.15
CA LEU A 17 -7.29 1.66 -10.89
C LEU A 17 -8.25 1.58 -9.70
N ALA A 18 -9.44 2.16 -9.80
CA ALA A 18 -10.47 2.07 -8.77
C ALA A 18 -10.85 0.60 -8.48
N LYS A 19 -11.17 -0.16 -9.52
CA LYS A 19 -11.54 -1.58 -9.40
C LYS A 19 -10.45 -2.42 -8.75
N HIS A 20 -9.19 -2.23 -9.17
CA HIS A 20 -8.07 -2.98 -8.60
C HIS A 20 -7.81 -2.59 -7.14
N LEU A 21 -7.99 -1.33 -6.77
CA LEU A 21 -7.84 -0.86 -5.39
C LEU A 21 -8.96 -1.38 -4.48
N GLU A 22 -10.20 -1.48 -4.98
CA GLU A 22 -11.30 -2.10 -4.24
C GLU A 22 -11.01 -3.57 -3.94
N HIS A 23 -10.60 -4.33 -4.95
CA HIS A 23 -10.21 -5.72 -4.77
C HIS A 23 -9.01 -5.86 -3.83
N LEU A 24 -8.04 -4.94 -3.91
CA LEU A 24 -6.91 -4.91 -2.98
C LEU A 24 -7.36 -4.63 -1.54
N ALA A 25 -8.42 -3.85 -1.33
CA ALA A 25 -8.93 -3.54 0.02
C ALA A 25 -9.45 -4.79 0.74
N GLU A 26 -9.92 -5.78 0.01
CA GLU A 26 -10.40 -7.07 0.52
C GLU A 26 -9.23 -8.04 0.80
N TRP A 27 -8.13 -7.90 0.07
CA TRP A 27 -6.95 -8.76 0.20
C TRP A 27 -5.86 -8.10 1.04
N ASN A 28 -6.06 -8.07 2.36
CA ASN A 28 -5.01 -7.74 3.31
C ASN A 28 -4.27 -9.01 3.76
N PRO A 29 -3.00 -9.24 3.37
CA PRO A 29 -2.28 -10.46 3.70
C PRO A 29 -1.87 -10.55 5.18
N GLU A 30 -1.80 -9.44 5.90
CA GLU A 30 -1.44 -9.39 7.31
C GLU A 30 -2.38 -8.42 8.07
N PRO A 31 -3.65 -8.78 8.33
CA PRO A 31 -4.66 -7.87 8.84
C PRO A 31 -4.29 -7.21 10.18
N GLU A 32 -3.66 -7.96 11.08
CA GLU A 32 -3.20 -7.44 12.37
C GLU A 32 -2.03 -6.47 12.21
N ALA A 33 -1.03 -6.83 11.39
CA ALA A 33 0.14 -6.00 11.18
C ALA A 33 -0.20 -4.76 10.34
N TRP A 34 -1.18 -4.84 9.43
CA TRP A 34 -1.52 -3.87 8.40
C TRP A 34 -2.96 -3.36 8.52
N SER A 35 -3.38 -3.02 9.74
CA SER A 35 -4.73 -2.53 10.04
C SER A 35 -5.26 -1.35 9.21
N LYS A 36 -4.39 -0.57 8.56
CA LYS A 36 -4.78 0.58 7.71
C LYS A 36 -4.85 0.25 6.22
N TRP A 37 -4.51 -0.97 5.81
CA TRP A 37 -4.42 -1.39 4.41
C TRP A 37 -5.72 -1.13 3.65
N SER A 38 -6.82 -1.71 4.13
CA SER A 38 -8.13 -1.61 3.48
C SER A 38 -8.61 -0.16 3.41
N ARG A 39 -8.30 0.64 4.44
CA ARG A 39 -8.59 2.08 4.43
C ARG A 39 -7.84 2.79 3.31
N TYR A 40 -6.52 2.63 3.20
CA TYR A 40 -5.76 3.27 2.13
C TYR A 40 -6.19 2.80 0.74
N ALA A 41 -6.47 1.50 0.58
CA ALA A 41 -6.95 0.97 -0.68
C ALA A 41 -8.30 1.60 -1.09
N ARG A 42 -9.25 1.72 -0.15
CA ARG A 42 -10.55 2.40 -0.39
C ARG A 42 -10.41 3.89 -0.69
N GLU A 43 -9.61 4.63 0.08
CA GLU A 43 -9.36 6.06 -0.16
C GLU A 43 -8.76 6.29 -1.57
N GLY A 44 -7.86 5.39 -2.01
CA GLY A 44 -7.31 5.44 -3.36
C GLY A 44 -8.34 5.14 -4.44
N ALA A 45 -9.22 4.16 -4.21
CA ALA A 45 -10.31 3.84 -5.13
C ALA A 45 -11.29 5.00 -5.26
N GLU A 46 -11.70 5.62 -4.15
CA GLU A 46 -12.55 6.82 -4.14
C GLU A 46 -11.91 7.99 -4.88
N ALA A 47 -10.60 8.22 -4.70
CA ALA A 47 -9.88 9.25 -5.45
C ALA A 47 -9.91 8.96 -6.96
N ALA A 48 -9.65 7.72 -7.37
CA ALA A 48 -9.68 7.32 -8.78
C ALA A 48 -11.09 7.44 -9.39
N ARG A 49 -12.15 7.01 -8.67
CA ARG A 49 -13.55 7.20 -9.09
C ARG A 49 -13.91 8.67 -9.27
N ALA A 50 -13.36 9.54 -8.44
CA ALA A 50 -13.54 10.99 -8.55
C ALA A 50 -12.70 11.64 -9.66
N GLY A 51 -12.02 10.86 -10.51
CA GLY A 51 -11.15 11.40 -11.57
C GLY A 51 -9.84 12.00 -11.04
N ARG A 52 -9.49 11.77 -9.77
CA ARG A 52 -8.31 12.36 -9.13
C ARG A 52 -7.17 11.35 -9.06
N ARG A 53 -5.95 11.88 -9.08
CA ARG A 53 -4.74 11.08 -8.89
C ARG A 53 -4.69 10.53 -7.46
N ALA A 54 -4.41 9.23 -7.32
CA ALA A 54 -4.29 8.54 -6.02
C ALA A 54 -2.87 8.60 -5.40
N ASP A 55 -1.97 9.44 -5.94
CA ASP A 55 -0.54 9.45 -5.59
C ASP A 55 -0.25 9.76 -4.11
N SER A 56 -1.07 10.62 -3.48
CA SER A 56 -0.95 10.92 -2.05
C SER A 56 -1.21 9.69 -1.18
N VAL A 57 -2.22 8.90 -1.53
CA VAL A 57 -2.60 7.66 -0.84
C VAL A 57 -1.49 6.62 -0.96
N CYS A 58 -0.94 6.43 -2.17
CA CYS A 58 0.19 5.51 -2.37
C CYS A 58 1.39 5.90 -1.50
N ARG A 59 1.74 7.19 -1.47
CA ARG A 59 2.85 7.70 -0.64
C ARG A 59 2.60 7.49 0.85
N ASN A 60 1.38 7.75 1.31
CA ASN A 60 1.01 7.57 2.71
C ASN A 60 1.09 6.09 3.14
N CYS A 61 0.52 5.18 2.33
CA CYS A 61 0.59 3.74 2.59
C CYS A 61 2.04 3.24 2.65
N HIS A 62 2.88 3.60 1.67
CA HIS A 62 4.30 3.20 1.66
C HIS A 62 5.10 3.81 2.82
N ARG A 63 4.79 5.05 3.23
CA ARG A 63 5.44 5.68 4.40
C ARG A 63 5.08 4.94 5.69
N ASP A 64 3.81 4.61 5.89
CA ASP A 64 3.36 3.86 7.06
C ASP A 64 3.99 2.46 7.10
N TYR A 65 4.05 1.76 5.95
CA TYR A 65 4.76 0.49 5.82
C TYR A 65 6.25 0.63 6.18
N ARG A 66 6.94 1.60 5.57
CA ARG A 66 8.38 1.85 5.82
C ARG A 66 8.63 2.13 7.30
N ARG A 67 7.79 2.94 7.95
CA ARG A 67 7.91 3.25 9.38
C ARG A 67 7.76 1.99 10.23
N ARG A 68 6.75 1.14 9.94
CA ARG A 68 6.52 -0.12 10.66
C ARG A 68 7.66 -1.11 10.46
N PHE A 69 8.13 -1.28 9.22
CA PHE A 69 9.27 -2.12 8.90
C PHE A 69 10.53 -1.68 9.67
N GLN A 70 10.83 -0.38 9.65
CA GLN A 70 11.98 0.15 10.39
C GLN A 70 11.85 -0.03 11.91
N ALA A 71 10.65 0.17 12.48
CA ALA A 71 10.41 -0.07 13.89
C ALA A 71 10.61 -1.55 14.28
N LYS A 72 10.15 -2.48 13.44
CA LYS A 72 10.22 -3.93 13.69
C LYS A 72 11.63 -4.51 13.49
N TYR A 73 12.33 -4.07 12.45
CA TYR A 73 13.57 -4.73 12.02
C TYR A 73 14.83 -3.88 12.18
N ARG A 74 14.75 -2.55 12.11
CA ARG A 74 15.95 -1.69 12.13
C ARG A 74 16.53 -1.50 13.53
N ARG A 75 15.76 -1.83 14.56
CA ARG A 75 16.22 -1.89 15.96
C ARG A 75 16.67 -3.29 16.38
N ARG A 76 16.63 -4.29 15.50
CA ARG A 76 17.25 -5.58 15.82
C ARG A 76 18.77 -5.35 15.83
N PRO A 77 19.48 -5.73 16.91
CA PRO A 77 20.92 -5.75 16.88
C PRO A 77 21.37 -6.59 15.67
N ALA A 78 22.41 -6.12 14.97
CA ALA A 78 23.04 -6.95 13.95
C ALA A 78 23.41 -8.29 14.59
N PRO A 79 23.22 -9.43 13.90
CA PRO A 79 23.70 -10.69 14.43
C PRO A 79 25.19 -10.53 14.68
N THR A 80 25.57 -10.48 15.96
CA THR A 80 26.97 -10.51 16.36
C THR A 80 27.50 -11.83 15.84
N SER A 81 28.44 -11.78 14.90
CA SER A 81 29.30 -12.92 14.60
C SER A 81 29.93 -13.31 15.93
N ALA A 82 29.40 -14.36 16.55
CA ALA A 82 30.02 -14.94 17.72
C ALA A 82 31.42 -15.43 17.29
N PRO A 83 32.48 -15.13 18.08
CA PRO A 83 33.82 -15.65 17.81
C PRO A 83 33.86 -17.18 17.89
#